data_AF-A0A7W0KWN0-F1
#
_entry.id   AF-A0A7W0KWN0-F1
#
_cell.length_a   1.000
_cell.length_b   1.000
_cell.length_c   1.000
_cell.angle_alpha   90.00
_cell.angle_beta   90.00
_cell.angle_gamma   90.00
#
_symmetry.space_group_name_H-M   'P 1'
#
loop_
_entity.id
_entity.type
_entity.pdbx_description
1 polymer ?
#
loop_
_entity_poly.entity_id
_entity_poly.type
_entity_poly.pdbx_seq_one_letter_code
_entity_poly.pdbx_strand_id
1 'polypeptide(L)' 'MTPPRREARLATAAVAGYLAGTLPSADIASRLATGGRIDLRVAGSANPGALNAA' A
#
# COMPACT_ATOMS: atom_id res chain seq x y z
N MET A 1 -13.92 31.13 -2.52
CA MET A 1 -14.94 30.28 -1.87
C MET A 1 -14.20 29.21 -1.07
N THR A 2 -14.18 29.31 0.25
CA THR A 2 -13.47 28.37 1.13
C THR A 2 -14.36 27.14 1.36
N PRO A 3 -13.90 25.90 1.10
CA PRO A 3 -14.73 24.72 1.28
C PRO A 3 -15.16 24.57 2.75
N PRO A 4 -16.39 24.10 3.04
CA PRO A 4 -16.83 23.84 4.40
C PRO A 4 -15.90 22.82 5.07
N ARG A 5 -15.65 22.99 6.38
CA ARG A 5 -14.66 22.19 7.15
C ARG A 5 -14.80 20.67 6.98
N ARG A 6 -16.00 20.16 6.68
CA ARG A 6 -16.26 18.74 6.44
C ARG A 6 -15.74 18.25 5.09
N GLU A 7 -15.97 18.99 4.01
CA GLU A 7 -15.49 18.61 2.67
C GLU A 7 -13.96 18.59 2.62
N ALA A 8 -13.31 19.60 3.19
CA ALA A 8 -11.86 19.62 3.30
C ALA A 8 -11.33 18.41 4.09
N ARG A 9 -11.97 18.03 5.21
CA ARG A 9 -11.59 16.84 5.98
C ARG A 9 -11.76 15.54 5.18
N LEU A 10 -12.85 15.39 4.44
CA LEU A 10 -13.10 14.22 3.61
C LEU A 10 -12.09 14.12 2.47
N ALA A 11 -11.78 15.24 1.82
CA ALA A 11 -10.75 15.30 0.78
C ALA A 11 -9.38 14.90 1.34
N THR A 12 -8.98 15.45 2.49
CA THR A 12 -7.74 15.07 3.15
C THR A 12 -7.72 13.59 3.52
N ALA A 13 -8.82 13.04 4.06
CA ALA A 13 -8.91 11.63 4.41
C ALA A 13 -8.81 10.72 3.17
N ALA A 14 -9.47 11.09 2.07
CA ALA A 14 -9.40 10.34 0.82
C ALA A 14 -7.98 10.36 0.23
N VAL A 15 -7.33 11.52 0.19
CA VAL A 15 -5.95 11.65 -0.29
C VAL A 15 -4.99 10.85 0.62
N ALA A 16 -5.10 11.01 1.94
CA ALA A 16 -4.26 10.29 2.89
C ALA A 16 -4.47 8.77 2.78
N GLY A 17 -5.72 8.32 2.68
CA GLY A 17 -6.06 6.91 2.51
C GLY A 17 -5.55 6.35 1.19
N TYR A 18 -5.67 7.10 0.10
CA TYR A 18 -5.13 6.70 -1.21
C TYR A 18 -3.61 6.56 -1.16
N LEU A 19 -2.90 7.56 -0.62
CA LEU A 19 -1.45 7.54 -0.48
C LEU A 19 -0.96 6.44 0.47
N ALA A 20 -1.67 6.19 1.57
CA ALA A 20 -1.34 5.08 2.46
C ALA A 20 -1.57 3.72 1.77
N GLY A 21 -2.64 3.60 0.99
CA GLY A 21 -2.99 2.39 0.26
C GLY A 21 -2.09 2.06 -0.94
N THR A 22 -1.32 3.02 -1.46
CA THR A 22 -0.33 2.76 -2.53
C THR A 22 0.96 2.10 -2.02
N LEU A 23 1.14 1.99 -0.70
CA LEU A 23 2.28 1.27 -0.13
C LEU A 23 2.13 -0.24 -0.39
N PRO A 24 3.09 -0.88 -1.08
CA PRO A 24 3.05 -2.32 -1.34
C PRO A 24 3.50 -3.08 -0.08
N SER A 25 2.69 -3.03 0.97
CA SER A 25 3.06 -3.48 2.33
C SER A 25 3.47 -4.95 2.39
N ALA A 26 2.80 -5.84 1.63
CA ALA A 26 3.17 -7.25 1.55
C ALA A 26 4.55 -7.44 0.90
N ASP A 27 4.85 -6.75 -0.20
CA ASP A 27 6.17 -6.82 -0.87
C ASP A 27 7.29 -6.29 0.04
N ILE A 28 7.04 -5.17 0.73
CA ILE A 28 7.98 -4.62 1.72
C ILE A 28 8.22 -5.64 2.84
N ALA A 29 7.16 -6.25 3.39
CA ALA A 29 7.27 -7.25 4.44
C ALA A 29 8.06 -8.48 3.98
N SER A 30 7.79 -9.02 2.78
CA SER A 30 8.53 -10.14 2.22
C SER A 30 10.02 -9.82 2.01
N ARG A 31 10.34 -8.63 1.50
CA ARG A 31 11.73 -8.18 1.36
C ARG A 31 12.42 -8.05 2.72
N LEU A 32 11.77 -7.45 3.71
CA LEU A 32 12.33 -7.32 5.07
C LEU A 32 12.55 -8.68 5.73
N ALA A 33 11.56 -9.57 5.68
CA ALA A 33 11.63 -10.89 6.31
C ALA A 33 12.70 -11.81 5.67
N THR A 34 13.01 -11.60 4.39
CA THR A 34 13.94 -12.48 3.64
C THR A 34 15.30 -11.84 3.38
N GLY A 35 15.52 -10.59 3.80
CA GLY A 35 16.73 -9.83 3.49
C GLY A 35 16.85 -9.48 2.00
N GLY A 36 15.71 -9.27 1.32
CA GLY A 36 15.62 -8.90 -0.09
C GLY A 36 15.73 -10.06 -1.07
N ARG A 37 15.73 -11.31 -0.60
CA ARG A 37 15.83 -12.50 -1.46
C ARG A 37 14.55 -12.82 -2.22
N ILE A 38 13.40 -12.41 -1.69
CA ILE A 38 12.10 -12.60 -2.34
C ILE A 38 11.59 -11.26 -2.87
N ASP A 39 11.25 -11.25 -4.16
CA ASP A 39 10.50 -10.19 -4.83
C ASP A 39 9.16 -10.76 -5.31
N LEU A 40 8.05 -10.25 -4.76
CA LEU A 40 6.72 -10.79 -5.02
C LEU A 40 6.23 -10.51 -6.45
N ARG A 41 6.89 -9.61 -7.19
CA ARG A 41 6.55 -9.31 -8.59
C ARG A 41 7.00 -10.39 -9.57
N VAL A 42 7.89 -11.28 -9.13
CA VAL A 42 8.41 -12.39 -9.95
C VAL A 42 8.25 -13.74 -9.26
N ALA A 43 8.03 -13.75 -7.94
CA ALA A 43 7.76 -14.96 -7.18
C ALA A 43 6.28 -15.35 -7.18
N GLY A 44 6.02 -16.66 -7.15
CA GLY A 44 4.67 -17.21 -7.01
C GLY A 44 3.72 -16.75 -8.11
N SER A 45 2.58 -16.18 -7.71
CA SER A 45 1.56 -15.64 -8.62
C SER A 45 1.91 -14.29 -9.25
N ALA A 46 3.06 -13.71 -8.90
CA ALA A 46 3.48 -12.35 -9.27
C ALA A 46 2.58 -11.20 -8.76
N ASN A 47 1.60 -11.49 -7.90
CA ASN A 47 0.78 -10.47 -7.24
C ASN A 47 1.47 -10.01 -5.93
N PRO A 48 1.82 -8.72 -5.74
CA PRO A 48 2.44 -8.22 -4.51
C PRO A 48 1.40 -8.03 -3.37
N GLY A 49 0.52 -9.01 -3.19
CA GLY A 49 -0.54 -9.03 -2.17
C GLY A 49 -0.30 -10.12 -1.12
N ALA A 50 -1.01 -10.01 0.00
CA ALA A 50 -0.83 -10.89 1.16
C ALA A 50 -1.00 -12.39 0.86
N LEU A 51 -1.92 -12.73 -0.05
CA LEU A 51 -2.13 -14.12 -0.48
C LEU A 51 -0.89 -14.74 -1.16
N ASN A 52 -0.06 -13.94 -1.82
CA ASN A 52 1.18 -14.42 -2.45
C ASN A 52 2.37 -14.40 -1.48
N ALA A 53 2.26 -13.62 -0.40
CA ALA A 53 3.32 -13.46 0.60
C ALA A 53 3.28 -14.52 1.72
N ALA A 54 2.21 -15.31 1.78
CA ALA A 54 1.95 -16.34 2.78
C ALA A 54 2.72 -17.64 2.54
#